data_AF-G0EPT2-F1
#
_entry.id   AF-G0EPT2-F1
#
_cell.length_a   1.000
_cell.length_b   1.000
_cell.length_c   1.000
_cell.angle_alpha   90.00
_cell.angle_beta   90.00
_cell.angle_gamma   90.00
#
_symmetry.space_group_name_H-M   'P 1'
#
loop_
_entity.id
_entity.type
_entity.pdbx_description
1 polymer ?
#
loop_
_entity_poly.entity_id
_entity_poly.type
_entity_poly.pdbx_seq_one_letter_code
_entity_poly.pdbx_strand_id
1 'polypeptide(L)'
;MKSNLLNAKKDNTTKEVSKKIDEKKKDIENSQNKKPIDKTAKKIMNMMALYNKNANKKLIEILLTVKEEDLIKETNAYFKSVLGTFKHIIQCDIYFFNVYRKYSSKKKIENEDILNYLNEDFTFNINIDEDLNSLIDIRKKLDDVIIAIVNSIEDFNISGKVIIPNAVIKKPRYHLIMHALNHATHHRGEISVMLDQMEYKNDYSNLMTMI
;
A
#
# COMPACT_ATOMS: atom_id res chain seq x y z
N MET A 1 -61.21 43.62 -13.49
CA MET A 1 -60.04 43.01 -12.81
C MET A 1 -60.28 41.52 -12.49
N LYS A 2 -60.31 40.61 -13.47
CA LYS A 2 -60.49 39.16 -13.22
C LYS A 2 -59.73 38.26 -14.21
N SER A 3 -58.51 38.63 -14.62
CA SER A 3 -57.69 37.80 -15.53
C SER A 3 -56.35 37.30 -14.96
N ASN A 4 -55.95 37.68 -13.73
CA ASN A 4 -54.60 37.37 -13.23
C ASN A 4 -54.49 36.27 -12.15
N LEU A 5 -55.57 35.55 -11.81
CA LEU A 5 -55.53 34.51 -10.77
C LEU A 5 -55.37 33.07 -11.29
N LEU A 6 -55.65 32.81 -12.57
CA LEU A 6 -55.52 31.47 -13.16
C LEU A 6 -54.10 31.16 -13.65
N ASN A 7 -53.35 32.15 -14.12
CA ASN A 7 -51.97 31.95 -14.61
C ASN A 7 -50.96 31.79 -13.47
N ALA A 8 -51.13 32.50 -12.35
CA ALA A 8 -50.23 32.38 -11.20
C ALA A 8 -50.30 31.01 -10.50
N LYS A 9 -51.49 30.37 -10.48
CA LYS A 9 -51.62 29.00 -9.95
C LYS A 9 -50.95 27.99 -10.86
N LYS A 10 -51.16 28.07 -12.19
CA LYS A 10 -50.51 27.15 -13.14
C LYS A 10 -48.99 27.20 -13.01
N ASP A 11 -48.37 28.38 -13.02
CA ASP A 11 -46.91 28.55 -12.91
C ASP A 11 -46.29 28.01 -11.62
N ASN A 12 -46.99 28.14 -10.49
CA ASN A 12 -46.53 27.55 -9.22
C ASN A 12 -46.62 26.01 -9.24
N THR A 13 -47.70 25.45 -9.79
CA THR A 13 -47.81 23.98 -9.93
C THR A 13 -46.75 23.42 -10.88
N THR A 14 -46.43 24.07 -12.00
CA THR A 14 -45.38 23.60 -12.91
C THR A 14 -43.99 23.66 -12.27
N LYS A 15 -43.69 24.70 -11.49
CA LYS A 15 -42.42 24.83 -10.75
C LYS A 15 -42.27 23.82 -9.61
N GLU A 16 -43.34 23.49 -8.90
CA GLU A 16 -43.30 22.46 -7.85
C GLU A 16 -43.17 21.05 -8.44
N VAL A 17 -43.81 20.78 -9.58
CA VAL A 17 -43.68 19.50 -10.29
C VAL A 17 -42.29 19.33 -10.87
N SER A 18 -41.70 20.38 -11.48
CA SER A 18 -40.32 20.32 -11.99
C SER A 18 -39.31 20.13 -10.86
N LYS A 19 -39.46 20.83 -9.73
CA LYS A 19 -38.58 20.67 -8.56
C LYS A 19 -38.66 19.26 -7.96
N LYS A 20 -39.86 18.68 -7.85
CA LYS A 20 -40.04 17.29 -7.39
C LYS A 20 -39.47 16.25 -8.35
N ILE A 21 -39.50 16.51 -9.66
CA ILE A 21 -38.89 15.65 -10.68
C ILE A 21 -37.36 15.73 -10.60
N ASP A 22 -36.81 16.91 -10.37
CA ASP A 22 -35.36 17.11 -10.23
C ASP A 22 -34.81 16.55 -8.92
N GLU A 23 -35.57 16.66 -7.82
CA GLU A 23 -35.25 15.99 -6.54
C GLU A 23 -35.33 14.47 -6.68
N LYS A 24 -36.39 13.93 -7.32
CA LYS A 24 -36.45 12.49 -7.64
C LYS A 24 -35.33 12.04 -8.57
N LYS A 25 -34.93 12.84 -9.55
CA LYS A 25 -33.78 12.52 -10.43
C LYS A 25 -32.47 12.50 -9.66
N LYS A 26 -32.26 13.43 -8.72
CA LYS A 26 -31.10 13.40 -7.80
C LYS A 26 -31.11 12.20 -6.87
N ASP A 27 -32.27 11.81 -6.35
CA ASP A 27 -32.41 10.62 -5.50
C ASP A 27 -32.26 9.32 -6.30
N ILE A 28 -32.68 9.30 -7.57
CA ILE A 28 -32.48 8.19 -8.50
C ILE A 28 -31.01 8.12 -8.95
N GLU A 29 -30.33 9.25 -9.22
CA GLU A 29 -28.89 9.30 -9.52
C GLU A 29 -28.04 8.90 -8.29
N ASN A 30 -28.49 9.24 -7.08
CA ASN A 30 -27.82 8.81 -5.84
C ASN A 30 -28.12 7.35 -5.45
N SER A 31 -29.21 6.75 -5.95
CA SER A 31 -29.62 5.37 -5.65
C SER A 31 -29.32 4.36 -6.77
N GLN A 32 -28.98 4.81 -7.99
CA GLN A 32 -28.54 3.94 -9.08
C GLN A 32 -27.03 3.69 -9.04
N ASN A 33 -26.68 2.46 -8.65
CA ASN A 33 -25.42 1.76 -8.92
C ASN A 33 -24.15 2.19 -8.18
N LYS A 34 -24.13 2.11 -6.84
CA LYS A 34 -22.90 1.60 -6.22
C LYS A 34 -22.78 0.12 -6.61
N LYS A 35 -22.01 -0.18 -7.66
CA LYS A 35 -21.60 -1.56 -7.94
C LYS A 35 -21.12 -2.19 -6.62
N PRO A 36 -21.53 -3.43 -6.30
CA PRO A 36 -21.06 -4.08 -5.09
C PRO A 36 -19.53 -4.05 -5.06
N ILE A 37 -18.97 -3.72 -3.89
CA ILE A 37 -17.51 -3.67 -3.71
C ILE A 37 -16.94 -5.02 -4.10
N ASP A 38 -16.07 -5.04 -5.09
CA ASP A 38 -15.37 -6.25 -5.47
C ASP A 38 -14.39 -6.64 -4.36
N LYS A 39 -14.73 -7.74 -3.67
CA LYS A 39 -13.93 -8.29 -2.57
C LYS A 39 -12.72 -9.07 -3.06
N THR A 40 -12.62 -9.37 -4.35
CA THR A 40 -11.50 -10.13 -4.94
C THR A 40 -10.19 -9.37 -4.77
N ALA A 41 -10.18 -8.09 -5.13
CA ALA A 41 -9.02 -7.22 -4.93
C ALA A 41 -8.59 -7.18 -3.46
N LYS A 42 -9.54 -7.00 -2.53
CA LYS A 42 -9.26 -7.01 -1.08
C LYS A 42 -8.65 -8.34 -0.63
N LYS A 43 -9.20 -9.48 -1.05
CA LYS A 43 -8.67 -10.81 -0.73
C LYS A 43 -7.24 -10.99 -1.22
N ILE A 44 -6.96 -10.63 -2.47
CA ILE A 44 -5.62 -10.75 -3.07
C ILE A 44 -4.63 -9.81 -2.36
N MET A 45 -5.02 -8.58 -2.06
CA MET A 45 -4.11 -7.61 -1.39
C MET A 45 -3.79 -8.05 0.04
N ASN A 46 -4.77 -8.54 0.80
CA ASN A 46 -4.54 -9.08 2.13
C ASN A 46 -3.63 -10.31 2.09
N MET A 47 -3.86 -11.22 1.14
CA MET A 47 -3.01 -12.39 0.92
C MET A 47 -1.57 -11.98 0.59
N MET A 48 -1.38 -11.03 -0.33
CA MET A 48 -0.05 -10.55 -0.72
C MET A 48 0.67 -9.81 0.41
N ALA A 49 -0.04 -9.07 1.26
CA ALA A 49 0.53 -8.44 2.44
C ALA A 49 1.00 -9.48 3.47
N LEU A 50 0.17 -10.50 3.73
CA LEU A 50 0.53 -11.61 4.61
C LEU A 50 1.70 -12.42 4.04
N TYR A 51 1.73 -12.63 2.72
CA TYR A 51 2.84 -13.29 2.03
C TYR A 51 4.15 -12.55 2.26
N ASN A 52 4.14 -11.23 2.06
CA ASN A 52 5.32 -10.40 2.29
C ASN A 52 5.83 -10.55 3.73
N LYS A 53 4.95 -10.44 4.74
CA LYS A 53 5.35 -10.63 6.15
C LYS A 53 5.98 -12.00 6.40
N ASN A 54 5.39 -13.07 5.87
CA ASN A 54 5.91 -14.43 6.06
C ASN A 54 7.24 -14.64 5.33
N ALA A 55 7.38 -14.12 4.11
CA ALA A 55 8.62 -14.17 3.34
C ALA A 55 9.73 -13.36 4.02
N ASN A 56 9.42 -12.17 4.54
CA ASN A 56 10.35 -11.34 5.30
C ASN A 56 10.79 -12.06 6.58
N LYS A 57 9.87 -12.69 7.32
CA LYS A 57 10.22 -13.48 8.51
C LYS A 57 11.25 -14.57 8.19
N LYS A 58 11.01 -15.37 7.14
CA LYS A 58 11.94 -16.43 6.72
C LYS A 58 13.26 -15.88 6.21
N LEU A 59 13.24 -14.78 5.45
CA LEU A 59 14.46 -14.10 5.03
C LEU A 59 15.27 -13.64 6.25
N ILE A 60 14.63 -13.02 7.24
CA ILE A 60 15.28 -12.57 8.49
C ILE A 60 15.94 -13.74 9.21
N GLU A 61 15.27 -14.89 9.31
CA GLU A 61 15.83 -16.10 9.91
C GLU A 61 17.13 -16.53 9.21
N ILE A 62 17.21 -16.40 7.87
CA ILE A 62 18.43 -16.68 7.10
C ILE A 62 19.49 -15.59 7.32
N LEU A 63 19.12 -14.31 7.23
CA LEU A 63 20.06 -13.19 7.38
C LEU A 63 20.79 -13.22 8.74
N LEU A 64 20.13 -13.68 9.80
CA LEU A 64 20.74 -13.88 11.12
C LEU A 64 21.81 -14.98 11.16
N THR A 65 21.90 -15.82 10.14
CA THR A 65 22.93 -16.88 10.01
C THR A 65 24.06 -16.51 9.05
N VAL A 66 23.88 -15.45 8.26
CA VAL A 66 24.87 -14.98 7.30
C VAL A 66 25.96 -14.21 8.05
N LYS A 67 27.22 -14.45 7.70
CA LYS A 67 28.33 -13.69 8.29
C LYS A 67 28.22 -12.20 7.93
N GLU A 68 28.65 -11.36 8.85
CA GLU A 68 28.63 -9.90 8.63
C GLU A 68 29.39 -9.48 7.37
N GLU A 69 30.56 -10.08 7.12
CA GLU A 69 31.37 -9.83 5.91
C GLU A 69 30.61 -10.11 4.61
N ASP A 70 29.75 -11.13 4.59
CA ASP A 70 28.96 -11.51 3.43
C ASP A 70 27.71 -10.63 3.26
N LEU A 71 27.12 -10.16 4.37
CA LEU A 71 25.98 -9.23 4.34
C LEU A 71 26.33 -7.91 3.65
N ILE A 72 27.55 -7.41 3.87
CA ILE A 72 28.03 -6.13 3.32
C ILE A 72 28.86 -6.30 2.05
N LYS A 73 29.19 -7.54 1.66
CA LYS A 73 30.00 -7.84 0.48
C LYS A 73 29.40 -7.20 -0.77
N GLU A 74 30.22 -6.42 -1.46
CA GLU A 74 29.81 -5.84 -2.74
C GLU A 74 29.64 -6.92 -3.80
N THR A 75 28.58 -6.76 -4.57
CA THR A 75 28.15 -7.58 -5.69
C THR A 75 27.79 -6.64 -6.85
N ASN A 76 27.44 -7.20 -8.00
CA ASN A 76 26.94 -6.43 -9.13
C ASN A 76 25.44 -6.08 -9.03
N ALA A 77 24.80 -6.33 -7.87
CA ALA A 77 23.45 -5.90 -7.55
C ALA A 77 23.32 -4.37 -7.60
N TYR A 78 22.10 -3.86 -7.84
CA TYR A 78 21.88 -2.42 -7.93
C TYR A 78 22.22 -1.72 -6.60
N PHE A 79 21.76 -2.29 -5.49
CA PHE A 79 22.04 -1.83 -4.13
C PHE A 79 23.32 -2.44 -3.51
N LYS A 80 24.19 -2.97 -4.37
CA LYS A 80 25.53 -3.49 -4.06
C LYS A 80 25.61 -4.73 -3.19
N SER A 81 24.83 -4.85 -2.12
CA SER A 81 24.95 -5.97 -1.18
C SER A 81 23.60 -6.50 -0.70
N VAL A 82 23.63 -7.61 0.02
CA VAL A 82 22.46 -8.18 0.70
C VAL A 82 21.87 -7.16 1.67
N LEU A 83 22.71 -6.55 2.51
CA LEU A 83 22.29 -5.54 3.47
C LEU A 83 21.75 -4.29 2.77
N GLY A 84 22.43 -3.81 1.72
CA GLY A 84 21.98 -2.65 0.94
C GLY A 84 20.61 -2.88 0.29
N THR A 85 20.38 -4.07 -0.25
CA THR A 85 19.09 -4.45 -0.85
C THR A 85 18.00 -4.60 0.21
N PHE A 86 18.31 -5.17 1.38
CA PHE A 86 17.37 -5.27 2.50
C PHE A 86 16.97 -3.89 3.05
N LYS A 87 17.93 -2.97 3.18
CA LYS A 87 17.68 -1.56 3.53
C LYS A 87 16.73 -0.91 2.51
N HIS A 88 16.99 -1.07 1.21
CA HIS A 88 16.15 -0.51 0.15
C HIS A 88 14.70 -1.01 0.20
N ILE A 89 14.50 -2.31 0.47
CA ILE A 89 13.14 -2.86 0.66
C ILE A 89 12.41 -2.11 1.79
N ILE A 90 13.07 -1.87 2.92
CA ILE A 90 12.48 -1.15 4.06
C ILE A 90 12.16 0.30 3.67
N GLN A 91 13.09 1.01 3.01
CA GLN A 91 12.87 2.40 2.57
C GLN A 91 11.65 2.50 1.64
N CYS A 92 11.57 1.65 0.61
CA CYS A 92 10.44 1.65 -0.30
C CYS A 92 9.12 1.34 0.40
N ASP A 93 9.09 0.36 1.29
CA ASP A 93 7.88 0.02 2.03
C ASP A 93 7.44 1.17 2.96
N ILE A 94 8.36 1.81 3.68
CA ILE A 94 8.06 3.01 4.49
C ILE A 94 7.45 4.09 3.61
N TYR A 95 8.10 4.44 2.50
CA TYR A 95 7.63 5.49 1.60
C TYR A 95 6.24 5.19 1.03
N PHE A 96 6.05 4.01 0.43
CA PHE A 96 4.78 3.68 -0.22
C PHE A 96 3.64 3.61 0.80
N PHE A 97 3.87 2.99 1.96
CA PHE A 97 2.81 2.84 2.96
C PHE A 97 2.55 4.11 3.76
N ASN A 98 3.50 5.05 3.85
CA ASN A 98 3.21 6.42 4.25
C ASN A 98 2.18 7.05 3.30
N VAL A 99 2.41 6.98 1.98
CA VAL A 99 1.49 7.51 0.96
C VAL A 99 0.12 6.82 0.99
N TYR A 100 0.09 5.51 1.25
CA TYR A 100 -1.14 4.72 1.28
C TYR A 100 -1.90 4.80 2.60
N ARG A 101 -1.29 5.34 3.67
CA ARG A 101 -1.91 5.48 4.99
C ARG A 101 -3.25 6.20 4.94
N LYS A 102 -3.39 7.19 4.05
CA LYS A 102 -4.64 7.96 3.83
C LYS A 102 -5.81 7.13 3.27
N TYR A 103 -5.57 5.93 2.76
CA TYR A 103 -6.63 5.03 2.27
C TYR A 103 -7.14 4.09 3.36
N SER A 104 -6.42 3.97 4.48
CA SER A 104 -6.82 3.17 5.62
C SER A 104 -8.02 3.80 6.34
N SER A 105 -9.00 2.98 6.72
CA SER A 105 -10.12 3.41 7.56
C SER A 105 -9.77 3.47 9.06
N LYS A 106 -8.60 2.95 9.47
CA LYS A 106 -8.17 2.97 10.87
C LYS A 106 -7.71 4.36 11.30
N LYS A 107 -8.20 4.81 12.46
CA LYS A 107 -7.81 6.08 13.08
C LYS A 107 -6.38 6.05 13.64
N LYS A 108 -6.00 4.92 14.24
CA LYS A 108 -4.67 4.69 14.81
C LYS A 108 -4.19 3.30 14.41
N ILE A 109 -2.90 3.18 14.14
CA ILE A 109 -2.19 1.93 13.91
C ILE A 109 -0.96 1.95 14.81
N GLU A 110 -0.71 0.83 15.50
CA GLU A 110 0.45 0.68 16.37
C GLU A 110 1.75 0.79 15.55
N ASN A 111 2.76 1.50 16.06
CA ASN A 111 4.05 1.75 15.39
C ASN A 111 3.95 2.49 14.04
N GLU A 112 2.85 3.22 13.77
CA GLU A 112 2.69 3.94 12.49
C GLU A 112 3.65 5.13 12.31
N ASP A 113 4.34 5.56 13.37
CA ASP A 113 5.37 6.59 13.34
C ASP A 113 6.56 6.20 12.45
N ILE A 114 6.84 4.89 12.30
CA ILE A 114 7.85 4.34 11.39
C ILE A 114 7.66 4.83 9.95
N LEU A 115 6.42 5.13 9.56
CA LEU A 115 6.13 5.65 8.21
C LEU A 115 6.76 7.02 7.95
N ASN A 116 7.25 7.71 8.99
CA ASN A 116 7.89 9.03 8.88
C ASN A 116 9.41 8.96 9.02
N TYR A 117 10.02 7.77 8.95
CA TYR A 117 11.46 7.59 9.19
C TYR A 117 12.36 7.92 7.97
N LEU A 118 11.81 8.55 6.92
CA LEU A 118 12.56 8.95 5.74
C LEU A 118 12.63 10.46 5.59
N ASN A 119 13.80 10.93 5.16
CA ASN A 119 14.04 12.27 4.63
C ASN A 119 13.51 12.40 3.19
N GLU A 120 13.46 13.62 2.68
CA GLU A 120 13.06 13.90 1.29
C GLU A 120 14.01 13.28 0.25
N ASP A 121 15.28 13.08 0.62
CA ASP A 121 16.31 12.45 -0.21
C ASP A 121 16.31 10.91 -0.15
N PHE A 122 15.28 10.32 0.48
CA PHE A 122 15.09 8.88 0.63
C PHE A 122 16.05 8.19 1.61
N THR A 123 16.85 8.94 2.38
CA THR A 123 17.66 8.41 3.49
C THR A 123 16.85 8.26 4.78
N PHE A 124 17.30 7.45 5.73
CA PHE A 124 16.68 7.39 7.06
C PHE A 124 16.97 8.65 7.86
N ASN A 125 15.97 9.16 8.57
CA ASN A 125 16.11 10.34 9.45
C ASN A 125 16.39 9.99 10.91
N ILE A 126 16.57 8.69 11.20
CA ILE A 126 16.98 8.14 12.47
C ILE A 126 18.03 7.06 12.23
N ASN A 127 18.84 6.79 13.24
CA ASN A 127 19.89 5.78 13.17
C ASN A 127 19.31 4.38 13.40
N ILE A 128 18.79 3.77 12.34
CA ILE A 128 18.25 2.39 12.36
C ILE A 128 18.99 1.43 11.44
N ASP A 129 19.98 1.94 10.72
CA ASP A 129 20.67 1.25 9.66
C ASP A 129 22.16 1.00 9.99
N GLU A 130 22.54 1.20 11.25
CA GLU A 130 23.87 0.94 11.81
C GLU A 130 24.17 -0.57 11.91
N ASP A 131 23.15 -1.39 12.21
CA ASP A 131 23.28 -2.83 12.36
C ASP A 131 22.06 -3.60 11.83
N LEU A 132 22.25 -4.90 11.57
CA LEU A 132 21.20 -5.76 11.03
C LEU A 132 20.00 -5.94 11.99
N ASN A 133 20.22 -6.03 13.30
CA ASN A 133 19.15 -6.25 14.27
C ASN A 133 18.22 -5.05 14.36
N SER A 134 18.75 -3.83 14.30
CA SER A 134 17.98 -2.59 14.23
C SER A 134 17.07 -2.57 13.00
N LEU A 135 17.58 -2.93 11.81
CA LEU A 135 16.77 -3.05 10.60
C LEU A 135 15.71 -4.16 10.70
N ILE A 136 16.04 -5.29 11.31
CA ILE A 136 15.11 -6.40 11.53
C ILE A 136 13.95 -5.98 12.43
N ASP A 137 14.20 -5.25 13.51
CA ASP A 137 13.16 -4.74 14.40
C ASP A 137 12.20 -3.81 13.66
N ILE A 138 12.73 -2.87 12.87
CA ILE A 138 11.94 -1.99 12.02
C ILE A 138 11.12 -2.79 11.00
N ARG A 139 11.73 -3.76 10.31
CA ARG A 139 11.03 -4.61 9.33
C ARG A 139 9.84 -5.32 9.95
N LYS A 140 10.01 -5.92 11.13
CA LYS A 140 8.94 -6.66 11.83
C LYS A 140 7.77 -5.76 12.18
N LYS A 141 8.03 -4.58 12.75
CA LYS A 141 6.99 -3.59 13.09
C LYS A 141 6.31 -3.04 11.83
N LEU A 142 7.10 -2.76 10.79
CA LEU A 142 6.59 -2.27 9.51
C LEU A 142 5.67 -3.29 8.82
N ASP A 143 5.98 -4.59 8.87
CA ASP A 143 5.11 -5.64 8.36
C ASP A 143 3.70 -5.60 9.01
N ASP A 144 3.63 -5.35 10.32
CA ASP A 144 2.37 -5.20 11.04
C ASP A 144 1.60 -3.94 10.65
N VAL A 145 2.31 -2.82 10.48
CA VAL A 145 1.72 -1.56 9.99
C VAL A 145 1.13 -1.76 8.58
N ILE A 146 1.87 -2.41 7.68
CA ILE A 146 1.45 -2.72 6.31
C ILE A 146 0.17 -3.55 6.32
N ILE A 147 0.15 -4.66 7.07
CA ILE A 147 -1.04 -5.52 7.18
C ILE A 147 -2.22 -4.72 7.74
N ALA A 148 -2.01 -3.89 8.77
CA ALA A 148 -3.07 -3.08 9.36
C ALA A 148 -3.65 -2.05 8.37
N ILE A 149 -2.81 -1.41 7.55
CA ILE A 149 -3.25 -0.51 6.48
C ILE A 149 -4.05 -1.29 5.45
N VAL A 150 -3.48 -2.35 4.85
CA VAL A 150 -4.09 -3.11 3.75
C VAL A 150 -5.45 -3.69 4.17
N ASN A 151 -5.53 -4.34 5.34
CA ASN A 151 -6.76 -4.95 5.83
C ASN A 151 -7.90 -3.94 6.03
N SER A 152 -7.56 -2.68 6.34
CA SER A 152 -8.52 -1.61 6.64
C SER A 152 -9.05 -0.89 5.40
N ILE A 153 -8.48 -1.13 4.22
CA ILE A 153 -9.00 -0.54 2.97
C ILE A 153 -10.26 -1.31 2.58
N GLU A 154 -11.38 -0.59 2.40
CA GLU A 154 -12.66 -1.23 2.05
C GLU A 154 -12.78 -1.51 0.56
N ASP A 155 -12.48 -0.51 -0.26
CA ASP A 155 -12.57 -0.63 -1.71
C ASP A 155 -11.24 -0.26 -2.36
N PHE A 156 -10.64 -1.28 -2.99
CA PHE A 156 -9.37 -1.17 -3.70
C PHE A 156 -9.53 -0.76 -5.17
N ASN A 157 -10.75 -0.76 -5.72
CA ASN A 157 -11.02 -0.34 -7.10
C ASN A 157 -11.18 1.19 -7.23
N ILE A 158 -11.34 1.89 -6.11
CA ILE A 158 -11.31 3.36 -6.08
C ILE A 158 -9.92 3.87 -6.49
N SER A 159 -9.91 4.96 -7.23
CA SER A 159 -8.69 5.65 -7.65
C SER A 159 -7.86 6.11 -6.44
N GLY A 160 -6.58 5.78 -6.46
CA GLY A 160 -5.55 6.34 -5.60
C GLY A 160 -4.61 7.25 -6.40
N LYS A 161 -3.85 8.07 -5.67
CA LYS A 161 -2.84 8.98 -6.20
C LYS A 161 -1.53 8.85 -5.43
N VAL A 162 -0.44 8.65 -6.18
CA VAL A 162 0.96 8.76 -5.72
C VAL A 162 1.60 9.93 -6.47
N ILE A 163 2.40 10.71 -5.75
CA ILE A 163 3.20 11.80 -6.32
C ILE A 163 4.65 11.37 -6.20
N ILE A 164 5.33 11.25 -7.33
CA ILE A 164 6.77 11.03 -7.43
C ILE A 164 7.40 12.29 -8.04
N PRO A 165 8.72 12.55 -7.87
CA PRO A 165 9.36 13.83 -8.19
C PRO A 165 9.02 14.44 -9.56
N ASN A 166 8.66 13.63 -10.56
CA ASN A 166 8.33 14.10 -11.91
C ASN A 166 6.97 13.60 -12.44
N ALA A 167 6.14 12.96 -11.63
CA ALA A 167 4.86 12.42 -12.11
C ALA A 167 3.79 12.30 -11.02
N VAL A 168 2.54 12.45 -11.45
CA VAL A 168 1.37 12.08 -10.67
C VAL A 168 0.79 10.80 -11.24
N ILE A 169 0.90 9.71 -10.49
CA ILE A 169 0.33 8.42 -10.87
C ILE A 169 -1.07 8.30 -10.26
N LYS A 170 -2.08 8.19 -11.13
CA LYS A 170 -3.47 7.89 -10.77
C LYS A 170 -3.86 6.51 -11.28
N LYS A 171 -4.10 5.58 -10.37
CA LYS A 171 -4.51 4.19 -10.66
C LYS A 171 -5.42 3.69 -9.55
N PRO A 172 -6.23 2.64 -9.77
CA PRO A 172 -6.92 1.96 -8.69
C PRO A 172 -5.97 1.58 -7.56
N ARG A 173 -6.42 1.67 -6.30
CA ARG A 173 -5.59 1.39 -5.12
C ARG A 173 -4.98 -0.02 -5.15
N TYR A 174 -5.68 -1.04 -5.67
CA TYR A 174 -5.10 -2.38 -5.82
C TYR A 174 -3.81 -2.35 -6.64
N HIS A 175 -3.76 -1.52 -7.68
CA HIS A 175 -2.64 -1.47 -8.60
C HIS A 175 -1.40 -0.86 -7.93
N LEU A 176 -1.62 0.19 -7.15
CA LEU A 176 -0.57 0.89 -6.40
C LEU A 176 -0.02 0.00 -5.27
N ILE A 177 -0.90 -0.63 -4.50
CA ILE A 177 -0.51 -1.49 -3.37
C ILE A 177 0.16 -2.77 -3.88
N MET A 178 -0.36 -3.37 -4.96
CA MET A 178 0.29 -4.51 -5.60
C MET A 178 1.70 -4.15 -6.08
N HIS A 179 1.91 -2.95 -6.63
CA HIS A 179 3.24 -2.50 -7.04
C HIS A 179 4.23 -2.51 -5.86
N ALA A 180 3.86 -1.93 -4.71
CA ALA A 180 4.72 -1.93 -3.53
C ALA A 180 5.02 -3.36 -3.02
N LEU A 181 4.00 -4.21 -2.90
CA LEU A 181 4.15 -5.60 -2.44
C LEU A 181 4.96 -6.47 -3.42
N ASN A 182 4.84 -6.20 -4.72
CA ASN A 182 5.61 -6.88 -5.76
C ASN A 182 7.05 -6.37 -5.82
N HIS A 183 7.29 -5.07 -5.59
CA HIS A 183 8.63 -4.49 -5.52
C HIS A 183 9.47 -5.16 -4.42
N ALA A 184 8.90 -5.37 -3.23
CA ALA A 184 9.57 -6.13 -2.18
C ALA A 184 9.85 -7.59 -2.60
N THR A 185 8.95 -8.22 -3.37
CA THR A 185 9.17 -9.57 -3.93
C THR A 185 10.32 -9.60 -4.92
N HIS A 186 10.41 -8.61 -5.81
CA HIS A 186 11.48 -8.46 -6.78
C HIS A 186 12.86 -8.38 -6.10
N HIS A 187 13.03 -7.48 -5.14
CA HIS A 187 14.32 -7.31 -4.45
C HIS A 187 14.65 -8.46 -3.49
N ARG A 188 13.65 -9.14 -2.92
CA ARG A 188 13.89 -10.42 -2.25
C ARG A 188 14.41 -11.48 -3.23
N GLY A 189 14.02 -11.46 -4.50
CA GLY A 189 14.63 -12.32 -5.54
C GLY A 189 16.10 -11.97 -5.79
N GLU A 190 16.45 -10.68 -5.79
CA GLU A 190 17.85 -10.20 -5.89
C GLU A 190 18.69 -10.71 -4.70
N ILE A 191 18.16 -10.63 -3.47
CA ILE A 191 18.81 -11.20 -2.28
C ILE A 191 19.02 -12.71 -2.40
N SER A 192 18.05 -13.44 -2.94
CA SER A 192 18.11 -14.91 -3.07
C SER A 192 19.31 -15.33 -3.91
N VAL A 193 19.51 -14.68 -5.05
CA VAL A 193 20.64 -14.95 -5.94
C VAL A 193 21.98 -14.58 -5.28
N MET A 194 22.06 -13.48 -4.54
CA MET A 194 23.28 -13.11 -3.80
C MET A 194 23.63 -14.16 -2.73
N LEU A 195 22.63 -14.66 -1.99
CA LEU A 195 22.82 -15.71 -1.00
C LEU A 195 23.29 -17.02 -1.64
N ASP A 196 22.73 -17.41 -2.78
CA ASP A 196 23.15 -18.60 -3.53
C ASP A 196 24.62 -18.49 -3.98
N GLN A 197 25.04 -17.32 -4.47
CA GLN A 197 26.45 -17.05 -4.85
C GLN A 197 27.43 -17.14 -3.69
N MET A 198 26.93 -16.96 -2.47
CA MET A 198 27.69 -17.07 -1.22
C MET A 198 27.46 -18.42 -0.52
N GLU A 199 26.81 -19.37 -1.20
CA GLU A 199 26.53 -20.73 -0.73
C GLU A 199 25.60 -20.81 0.51
N TYR A 200 24.81 -19.77 0.79
CA TYR A 200 23.77 -19.79 1.81
C TYR A 200 22.45 -20.31 1.22
N LYS A 201 22.00 -21.46 1.72
CA LYS A 201 20.70 -22.02 1.35
C LYS A 201 19.57 -21.07 1.74
N ASN A 202 18.68 -20.80 0.81
CA ASN A 202 17.54 -19.94 1.02
C ASN A 202 16.29 -20.44 0.27
N ASP A 203 15.15 -20.42 0.94
CA ASP A 203 13.82 -20.61 0.32
C ASP A 203 12.76 -19.92 1.19
N TYR A 204 12.41 -18.69 0.82
CA TYR A 204 11.47 -17.85 1.56
C TYR A 204 10.32 -17.30 0.71
N SER A 205 10.28 -17.59 -0.60
CA SER A 205 9.35 -16.96 -1.56
C SER A 205 8.13 -17.82 -1.92
N ASN A 206 7.97 -18.98 -1.29
CA ASN A 206 6.86 -19.87 -1.59
C ASN A 206 5.50 -19.31 -1.11
N LEU A 207 4.62 -19.00 -2.08
CA LEU A 207 3.26 -18.54 -1.83
C LEU A 207 2.25 -19.67 -1.57
N MET A 208 2.53 -20.89 -2.06
CA MET A 208 1.60 -22.03 -2.01
C MET A 208 1.44 -22.63 -0.60
N THR A 209 2.46 -22.50 0.24
CA THR A 209 2.51 -23.11 1.57
C THR A 209 2.10 -22.17 2.70
N MET A 210 1.51 -21.02 2.36
CA MET A 210 0.93 -20.14 3.35
C MET A 210 -0.32 -20.77 3.98
N ILE A 211 -0.28 -20.92 5.31
CA ILE A 211 -1.43 -21.32 6.14
C ILE A 211 -2.29 -20.09 6.43
#